data_AF-A0A858AVT2-F1
#
_entry.id   AF-A0A858AVT2-F1
#
_cell.length_a   1.000
_cell.length_b   1.000
_cell.length_c   1.000
_cell.angle_alpha   90.00
_cell.angle_beta   90.00
_cell.angle_gamma   90.00
#
_symmetry.space_group_name_H-M   'P 1'
#
loop_
_entity.id
_entity.type
_entity.pdbx_description
1 polymer ?
#
loop_
_entity_poly.entity_id
_entity_poly.type
_entity_poly.pdbx_seq_one_letter_code
_entity_poly.pdbx_strand_id
1 'polypeptide(L)'
;MSNINKIQRIIDLFLYDEEFKFWKIKTKITSIIDNFFNRYTSIPNKDKQNCVVLFNNDNTYKIMCNNYNVTPSSEQEKWVSKSAMRQYIDILEAFNILKESEDAKTVYVVIDEDFLNSNMNFESSKLTSRIIDNFHNLEKQPKKIFYSVLVSYLATMVENENEVLKLKSKNGGNTTIKAIKKYAQNCGYNFMQNEFYKYGTDLEDIYETILKMISKR
;
A
#
# COMPACT_ATOMS: atom_id res chain seq x y z
N MET A 1 15.43 5.45 28.39
CA MET A 1 14.11 5.60 27.72
C MET A 1 13.77 4.26 27.09
N SER A 2 12.61 3.67 27.37
CA SER A 2 12.21 2.38 26.80
C SER A 2 12.09 2.45 25.27
N ASN A 3 12.30 1.33 24.57
CA ASN A 3 12.16 1.25 23.11
C ASN A 3 10.80 1.76 22.64
N ILE A 4 9.73 1.45 23.39
CA ILE A 4 8.37 1.92 23.08
C ILE A 4 8.26 3.45 23.08
N ASN A 5 8.93 4.15 24.02
CA ASN A 5 8.91 5.62 24.08
C ASN A 5 9.68 6.22 22.91
N LYS A 6 10.81 5.61 22.51
CA LYS A 6 11.57 6.03 21.32
C LYS A 6 10.76 5.81 20.05
N ILE A 7 10.09 4.67 19.90
CA ILE A 7 9.21 4.39 18.77
C ILE A 7 8.03 5.37 18.72
N GLN A 8 7.42 5.68 19.86
CA GLN A 8 6.35 6.67 19.92
C GLN A 8 6.84 8.04 19.45
N ARG A 9 8.06 8.47 19.83
CA ARG A 9 8.66 9.72 19.32
C ARG A 9 8.80 9.74 17.80
N ILE A 10 9.16 8.62 17.17
CA ILE A 10 9.25 8.51 15.70
C ILE A 10 7.85 8.61 15.07
N ILE A 11 6.87 7.90 15.64
CA ILE A 11 5.47 7.96 15.19
C ILE A 11 4.92 9.38 15.30
N ASP A 12 5.27 10.08 16.37
CA ASP A 12 4.79 11.41 16.69
C ASP A 12 5.27 12.47 15.68
N LEU A 13 6.33 12.21 14.92
CA LEU A 13 6.77 13.07 13.81
C LEU A 13 5.68 13.28 12.74
N PHE A 14 4.71 12.38 12.66
CA PHE A 14 3.63 12.43 11.68
C PHE A 14 2.30 12.95 12.25
N LEU A 15 2.26 13.39 13.52
CA LEU A 15 1.02 13.78 14.22
C LEU A 15 0.18 14.83 13.46
N TYR A 16 0.85 15.80 12.84
CA TYR A 16 0.20 16.96 12.22
C TYR A 16 -0.35 16.71 10.81
N ASP A 17 0.02 15.62 10.15
CA ASP A 17 -0.47 15.28 8.79
C ASP A 17 -1.51 14.15 8.89
N GLU A 18 -2.76 14.44 8.53
CA GLU A 18 -3.91 13.51 8.65
C GLU A 18 -3.87 12.31 7.70
N GLU A 19 -3.01 12.36 6.69
CA GLU A 19 -2.92 11.27 5.72
C GLU A 19 -1.92 10.19 6.12
N PHE A 20 -0.98 10.47 7.02
CA PHE A 20 -0.16 9.44 7.68
C PHE A 20 -0.97 8.75 8.77
N LYS A 21 -1.72 7.72 8.39
CA LYS A 21 -2.54 6.90 9.29
C LYS A 21 -2.36 5.41 9.03
N PHE A 22 -2.45 4.61 10.09
CA PHE A 22 -2.28 3.17 9.99
C PHE A 22 -3.47 2.55 9.24
N TRP A 23 -3.20 1.93 8.10
CA TRP A 23 -4.22 1.40 7.20
C TRP A 23 -4.36 -0.11 7.34
N LYS A 24 -5.52 -0.53 7.87
CA LYS A 24 -5.89 -1.93 8.07
C LYS A 24 -6.52 -2.53 6.81
N ILE A 25 -5.69 -2.83 5.82
CA ILE A 25 -6.09 -3.52 4.59
C ILE A 25 -6.38 -4.99 4.94
N LYS A 26 -7.42 -5.57 4.34
CA LYS A 26 -7.85 -6.96 4.64
C LYS A 26 -7.23 -8.00 3.69
N THR A 27 -6.48 -7.55 2.71
CA THR A 27 -5.86 -8.37 1.66
C THR A 27 -4.40 -7.98 1.55
N LYS A 28 -3.55 -8.95 1.19
CA LYS A 28 -2.14 -8.70 0.96
C LYS A 28 -1.97 -7.74 -0.23
N ILE A 29 -1.20 -6.67 -0.03
CA ILE A 29 -0.92 -5.69 -1.08
C ILE A 29 -0.27 -6.35 -2.29
N THR A 30 0.76 -7.17 -2.07
CA THR A 30 1.46 -7.90 -3.15
C THR A 30 0.48 -8.78 -3.93
N SER A 31 -0.41 -9.50 -3.25
CA SER A 31 -1.43 -10.30 -3.94
C SER A 31 -2.38 -9.48 -4.82
N ILE A 32 -2.73 -8.26 -4.43
CA ILE A 32 -3.56 -7.38 -5.28
C ILE A 32 -2.80 -7.00 -6.54
N ILE A 33 -1.56 -6.57 -6.38
CA ILE A 33 -0.69 -6.14 -7.46
C ILE A 33 -0.38 -7.31 -8.41
N ASP A 34 0.06 -8.44 -7.87
CA ASP A 34 0.41 -9.65 -8.63
C ASP A 34 -0.80 -10.20 -9.38
N ASN A 35 -1.98 -10.24 -8.74
CA ASN A 35 -3.21 -10.68 -9.41
C ASN A 35 -3.61 -9.74 -10.54
N PHE A 36 -3.49 -8.42 -10.33
CA PHE A 36 -3.74 -7.44 -11.39
C PHE A 36 -2.75 -7.65 -12.55
N PHE A 37 -1.45 -7.77 -12.24
CA PHE A 37 -0.39 -7.96 -13.22
C PHE A 37 -0.62 -9.22 -14.06
N ASN A 38 -0.79 -10.37 -13.42
CA ASN A 38 -0.99 -11.64 -14.11
C ASN A 38 -2.23 -11.64 -15.01
N ARG A 39 -3.34 -11.04 -14.56
CA ARG A 39 -4.58 -10.98 -15.33
C ARG A 39 -4.49 -9.99 -16.48
N TYR A 40 -3.86 -8.84 -16.26
CA TYR A 40 -3.73 -7.81 -17.29
C TYR A 40 -2.72 -8.22 -18.37
N THR A 41 -1.55 -8.75 -17.98
CA THR A 41 -0.51 -9.17 -18.93
C THR A 41 -0.90 -10.40 -19.75
N SER A 42 -1.76 -11.28 -19.23
CA SER A 42 -2.29 -12.44 -19.98
C SER A 42 -3.29 -12.09 -21.08
N ILE A 43 -3.74 -10.82 -21.18
CA ILE A 43 -4.61 -10.39 -22.26
C ILE A 43 -3.84 -10.42 -23.59
N PRO A 44 -4.41 -11.02 -24.66
CA PRO A 44 -3.80 -11.00 -25.99
C PRO A 44 -3.54 -9.56 -26.46
N ASN A 45 -2.37 -9.31 -27.07
CA ASN A 45 -1.98 -7.95 -27.48
C ASN A 45 -2.99 -7.25 -28.40
N LYS A 46 -3.75 -8.00 -29.21
CA LYS A 46 -4.81 -7.46 -30.07
C LYS A 46 -6.02 -6.90 -29.30
N ASP A 47 -6.23 -7.38 -28.06
CA ASP A 47 -7.37 -7.05 -27.21
C ASP A 47 -6.97 -6.18 -26.00
N LYS A 48 -5.66 -6.09 -25.71
CA LYS A 48 -5.09 -5.34 -24.60
C LYS A 48 -5.16 -3.84 -24.90
N GLN A 49 -5.87 -3.12 -24.04
CA GLN A 49 -5.94 -1.65 -24.05
C GLN A 49 -5.19 -1.11 -22.85
N ASN A 50 -4.62 0.09 -22.99
CA ASN A 50 -3.97 0.80 -21.87
C ASN A 50 -4.98 1.36 -20.84
N CYS A 51 -6.24 0.97 -20.90
CA CYS A 51 -7.26 1.38 -19.96
C CYS A 51 -8.09 0.18 -19.49
N VAL A 52 -8.65 0.34 -18.29
CA VAL A 52 -9.55 -0.60 -17.65
C VAL A 52 -10.81 0.12 -17.19
N VAL A 53 -11.92 -0.60 -17.18
CA VAL A 53 -13.24 -0.07 -16.86
C VAL A 53 -13.81 -0.79 -15.65
N LEU A 54 -14.31 0.00 -14.70
CA LEU A 54 -15.01 -0.47 -13.52
C LEU A 54 -16.49 -0.71 -13.85
N PHE A 55 -16.92 -1.97 -13.75
CA PHE A 55 -18.31 -2.38 -13.88
C PHE A 55 -18.95 -2.56 -12.50
N ASN A 56 -20.22 -2.18 -12.38
CA ASN A 56 -21.05 -2.40 -11.20
C ASN A 56 -22.29 -3.20 -11.60
N ASN A 57 -22.57 -4.27 -10.85
CA ASN A 57 -23.80 -5.03 -10.92
C ASN A 57 -24.28 -5.32 -9.49
N ASP A 58 -25.45 -4.82 -9.11
CA ASP A 58 -26.07 -5.05 -7.79
C ASP A 58 -25.13 -4.83 -6.59
N ASN A 59 -24.39 -3.72 -6.57
CA ASN A 59 -23.40 -3.37 -5.54
C ASN A 59 -22.18 -4.29 -5.45
N THR A 60 -21.97 -5.10 -6.49
CA THR A 60 -20.74 -5.86 -6.70
C THR A 60 -20.02 -5.32 -7.93
N TYR A 61 -18.69 -5.45 -7.94
CA TYR A 61 -17.84 -4.74 -8.88
C TYR A 61 -16.83 -5.67 -9.55
N LYS A 62 -16.47 -5.34 -10.79
CA LYS A 62 -15.35 -5.94 -11.55
C LYS A 62 -14.55 -4.86 -12.27
N ILE A 63 -13.26 -5.12 -12.47
CA ILE A 63 -12.40 -4.34 -13.38
C ILE A 63 -12.24 -5.18 -14.65
N MET A 64 -12.54 -4.57 -15.79
CA MET A 64 -12.43 -5.21 -17.09
C MET A 64 -11.46 -4.45 -17.98
N CYS A 65 -10.70 -5.15 -18.80
CA CYS A 65 -10.01 -4.58 -19.96
C CYS A 65 -10.61 -5.24 -21.20
N ASN A 66 -11.34 -4.47 -22.00
CA ASN A 66 -12.19 -5.00 -23.06
C ASN A 66 -13.10 -6.14 -22.51
N ASN A 67 -12.99 -7.37 -23.02
CA ASN A 67 -13.78 -8.53 -22.58
C ASN A 67 -13.11 -9.36 -21.48
N TYR A 68 -11.96 -8.92 -20.94
CA TYR A 68 -11.16 -9.69 -19.99
C TYR A 68 -11.30 -9.15 -18.57
N ASN A 69 -11.62 -10.03 -17.63
CA ASN A 69 -11.70 -9.67 -16.23
C ASN A 69 -10.30 -9.60 -15.60
N VAL A 70 -9.94 -8.39 -15.18
CA VAL A 70 -8.65 -8.08 -14.54
C VAL A 70 -8.80 -7.69 -13.07
N THR A 71 -9.98 -7.90 -12.47
CA THR A 71 -10.20 -7.64 -11.04
C THR A 71 -9.13 -8.33 -10.20
N PRO A 72 -8.43 -7.68 -9.26
CA PRO A 72 -7.34 -8.31 -8.49
C PRO A 72 -7.84 -9.14 -7.28
N SER A 73 -8.91 -9.90 -7.48
CA SER A 73 -9.44 -10.85 -6.48
C SER A 73 -8.65 -12.15 -6.46
N SER A 74 -8.84 -12.98 -5.43
CA SER A 74 -8.25 -14.34 -5.38
C SER A 74 -8.83 -15.29 -6.43
N GLU A 75 -10.07 -15.08 -6.84
CA GLU A 75 -10.80 -15.90 -7.83
C GLU A 75 -10.95 -15.09 -9.13
N GLN A 76 -10.81 -15.74 -10.29
CA GLN A 76 -10.78 -15.06 -11.59
C GLN A 76 -12.12 -14.39 -11.92
N GLU A 77 -13.24 -15.10 -11.78
CA GLU A 77 -14.56 -14.60 -12.20
C GLU A 77 -15.40 -13.92 -11.12
N LYS A 78 -14.79 -13.61 -9.98
CA LYS A 78 -15.51 -13.11 -8.80
C LYS A 78 -15.86 -11.63 -8.93
N TRP A 79 -17.13 -11.31 -8.75
CA TRP A 79 -17.57 -9.95 -8.43
C TRP A 79 -17.25 -9.64 -6.96
N VAL A 80 -16.71 -8.46 -6.68
CA VAL A 80 -16.28 -8.09 -5.32
C VAL A 80 -17.11 -6.96 -4.73
N SER A 81 -17.18 -6.90 -3.39
CA SER A 81 -17.86 -5.80 -2.71
C SER A 81 -17.25 -4.43 -3.02
N LYS A 82 -18.04 -3.35 -2.90
CA LYS A 82 -17.57 -1.96 -3.01
C LYS A 82 -16.32 -1.67 -2.17
N SER A 83 -16.28 -2.19 -0.95
CA SER A 83 -15.17 -1.95 -0.02
C SER A 83 -13.87 -2.61 -0.49
N ALA A 84 -13.96 -3.85 -1.02
CA ALA A 84 -12.82 -4.55 -1.59
C ALA A 84 -12.32 -3.85 -2.86
N MET A 85 -13.23 -3.50 -3.77
CA MET A 85 -12.87 -2.79 -5.00
C MET A 85 -12.16 -1.47 -4.73
N ARG A 86 -12.67 -0.67 -3.78
CA ARG A 86 -12.00 0.57 -3.37
C ARG A 86 -10.59 0.32 -2.84
N GLN A 87 -10.37 -0.74 -2.05
CA GLN A 87 -9.02 -1.08 -1.59
C GLN A 87 -8.11 -1.46 -2.76
N TYR A 88 -8.64 -2.18 -3.75
CA TYR A 88 -7.88 -2.57 -4.94
C TYR A 88 -7.43 -1.36 -5.74
N ILE A 89 -8.35 -0.45 -6.07
CA ILE A 89 -8.04 0.80 -6.78
C ILE A 89 -7.08 1.67 -5.94
N ASP A 90 -7.38 1.90 -4.65
CA ASP A 90 -6.53 2.71 -3.77
C ASP A 90 -5.08 2.19 -3.73
N ILE A 91 -4.86 0.87 -3.80
CA ILE A 91 -3.54 0.26 -3.84
C ILE A 91 -2.88 0.43 -5.20
N LEU A 92 -3.59 0.11 -6.29
CA LEU A 92 -3.04 0.21 -7.64
C LEU A 92 -2.65 1.66 -7.99
N GLU A 93 -3.47 2.63 -7.57
CA GLU A 93 -3.13 4.06 -7.70
C GLU A 93 -1.94 4.44 -6.80
N ALA A 94 -1.88 3.93 -5.57
CA ALA A 94 -0.78 4.25 -4.66
C ALA A 94 0.61 3.84 -5.18
N PHE A 95 0.68 2.84 -6.06
CA PHE A 95 1.91 2.39 -6.69
C PHE A 95 2.10 2.93 -8.11
N ASN A 96 1.28 3.90 -8.54
CA ASN A 96 1.26 4.45 -9.89
C ASN A 96 1.09 3.36 -10.97
N ILE A 97 0.24 2.37 -10.70
CA ILE A 97 -0.14 1.35 -11.69
C ILE A 97 -1.35 1.81 -12.48
N LEU A 98 -2.33 2.38 -11.77
CA LEU A 98 -3.53 2.97 -12.34
C LEU A 98 -3.58 4.47 -12.08
N LYS A 99 -4.26 5.19 -12.97
CA LYS A 99 -4.68 6.58 -12.77
C LYS A 99 -6.12 6.74 -13.23
N GLU A 100 -6.99 7.31 -12.39
CA GLU A 100 -8.36 7.67 -12.80
C GLU A 100 -8.35 8.60 -14.03
N SER A 101 -9.20 8.30 -15.01
CA SER A 101 -9.37 9.14 -16.20
C SER A 101 -10.12 10.43 -15.84
N GLU A 102 -9.66 11.56 -16.40
CA GLU A 102 -10.33 12.85 -16.24
C GLU A 102 -11.74 12.87 -16.88
N ASP A 103 -11.94 12.05 -17.91
CA ASP A 103 -13.17 12.03 -18.70
C ASP A 103 -14.27 11.16 -18.07
N ALA A 104 -13.90 10.15 -17.26
CA ALA A 104 -14.86 9.21 -16.69
C ALA A 104 -14.34 8.51 -15.43
N LYS A 105 -15.05 8.70 -14.31
CA LYS A 105 -14.74 8.12 -12.98
C LYS A 105 -14.76 6.59 -12.91
N THR A 106 -15.25 5.92 -13.95
CA THR A 106 -15.27 4.45 -14.04
C THR A 106 -14.16 3.93 -14.94
N VAL A 107 -13.31 4.80 -15.49
CA VAL A 107 -12.24 4.44 -16.41
C VAL A 107 -10.91 4.79 -15.74
N TYR A 108 -9.98 3.84 -15.75
CA TYR A 108 -8.64 4.00 -15.22
C TYR A 108 -7.63 3.68 -16.32
N VAL A 109 -6.59 4.50 -16.45
CA VAL A 109 -5.48 4.28 -17.37
C VAL A 109 -4.39 3.48 -16.65
N VAL A 110 -3.90 2.43 -17.29
CA VAL A 110 -2.71 1.69 -16.84
C VAL A 110 -1.49 2.47 -17.32
N ILE A 111 -0.74 3.01 -16.35
CA ILE A 111 0.39 3.92 -16.62
C ILE A 111 1.76 3.29 -16.32
N ASP A 112 1.77 2.13 -15.66
CA ASP A 112 3.01 1.43 -15.33
C ASP A 112 3.57 0.67 -16.53
N GLU A 113 4.82 0.96 -16.89
CA GLU A 113 5.48 0.37 -18.04
C GLU A 113 5.68 -1.14 -17.94
N ASP A 114 5.90 -1.70 -16.74
CA ASP A 114 6.05 -3.14 -16.54
C ASP A 114 4.74 -3.87 -16.86
N PHE A 115 3.60 -3.27 -16.52
CA PHE A 115 2.27 -3.80 -16.84
C PHE A 115 1.97 -3.73 -18.34
N LEU A 116 2.44 -2.68 -19.00
CA LEU A 116 2.29 -2.51 -20.45
C LEU A 116 3.24 -3.44 -21.22
N ASN A 117 4.43 -3.70 -20.68
CA ASN A 117 5.47 -4.53 -21.29
C ASN A 117 5.45 -5.95 -20.72
N SER A 118 4.61 -6.79 -21.33
CA SER A 118 4.34 -8.20 -20.94
C SER A 118 5.56 -9.16 -20.92
N ASN A 119 6.77 -8.65 -21.20
CA ASN A 119 8.02 -9.42 -21.29
C ASN A 119 8.95 -9.20 -20.08
N MET A 120 8.54 -8.46 -19.05
CA MET A 120 9.38 -8.20 -17.88
C MET A 120 9.07 -9.13 -16.70
N ASN A 121 10.12 -9.55 -15.99
CA ASN A 121 10.00 -10.19 -14.68
C ASN A 121 9.58 -9.13 -13.66
N PHE A 122 8.27 -9.04 -13.41
CA PHE A 122 7.70 -8.12 -12.45
C PHE A 122 7.82 -8.65 -11.02
N GLU A 123 8.26 -7.81 -10.09
CA GLU A 123 8.38 -8.14 -8.67
C GLU A 123 7.70 -7.06 -7.82
N SER A 124 6.51 -7.36 -7.30
CA SER A 124 5.70 -6.38 -6.56
C SER A 124 6.34 -5.87 -5.26
N SER A 125 7.24 -6.65 -4.65
CA SER A 125 7.98 -6.25 -3.45
C SER A 125 8.81 -4.98 -3.68
N LYS A 126 9.37 -4.82 -4.89
CA LYS A 126 10.22 -3.70 -5.29
C LYS A 126 9.45 -2.40 -5.46
N LEU A 127 8.12 -2.44 -5.60
CA LEU A 127 7.32 -1.22 -5.72
C LEU A 127 7.33 -0.36 -4.45
N THR A 128 7.71 -0.94 -3.32
CA THR A 128 7.87 -0.20 -2.06
C THR A 128 8.91 0.92 -2.17
N SER A 129 10.00 0.70 -2.92
CA SER A 129 11.03 1.72 -3.10
C SER A 129 10.47 2.97 -3.76
N ARG A 130 9.54 2.83 -4.72
CA ARG A 130 8.89 3.97 -5.41
C ARG A 130 8.13 4.89 -4.44
N ILE A 131 7.47 4.32 -3.43
CA ILE A 131 6.80 5.10 -2.37
C ILE A 131 7.84 5.84 -1.53
N ILE A 132 8.97 5.21 -1.23
CA ILE A 132 9.98 5.83 -0.39
C ILE A 132 10.76 6.92 -1.13
N ASP A 133 11.19 6.63 -2.35
CA ASP A 133 12.01 7.52 -3.16
C ASP A 133 11.22 8.78 -3.57
N ASN A 134 9.89 8.67 -3.63
CA ASN A 134 8.99 9.79 -3.89
C ASN A 134 8.31 10.36 -2.63
N PHE A 135 8.91 10.19 -1.44
CA PHE A 135 8.30 10.56 -0.15
C PHE A 135 7.68 11.97 -0.12
N HIS A 136 8.34 12.96 -0.72
CA HIS A 136 7.92 14.35 -0.69
C HIS A 136 6.69 14.64 -1.56
N ASN A 137 6.43 13.82 -2.58
CA ASN A 137 5.29 13.98 -3.48
C ASN A 137 4.21 12.91 -3.23
N LEU A 138 4.24 12.25 -2.06
CA LEU A 138 3.24 11.23 -1.76
C LEU A 138 1.86 11.85 -1.58
N GLU A 139 0.91 11.28 -2.31
CA GLU A 139 -0.50 11.55 -2.10
C GLU A 139 -1.08 10.76 -0.92
N LYS A 140 -2.40 10.85 -0.76
CA LYS A 140 -3.16 10.28 0.35
C LYS A 140 -2.95 8.78 0.59
N GLN A 141 -3.03 7.94 -0.45
CA GLN A 141 -2.91 6.49 -0.28
C GLN A 141 -1.45 6.04 -0.10
N PRO A 142 -0.47 6.53 -0.89
CA PRO A 142 0.94 6.24 -0.66
C PRO A 142 1.42 6.61 0.76
N LYS A 143 0.99 7.78 1.30
CA LYS A 143 1.30 8.17 2.70
C LYS A 143 0.83 7.14 3.73
N LYS A 144 -0.37 6.57 3.54
CA LYS A 144 -0.89 5.52 4.43
C LYS A 144 -0.07 4.24 4.36
N ILE A 145 0.32 3.82 3.15
CA ILE A 145 1.16 2.63 2.95
C ILE A 145 2.51 2.86 3.61
N PHE A 146 3.19 3.97 3.29
CA PHE A 146 4.46 4.37 3.90
C PHE A 146 4.40 4.31 5.43
N TYR A 147 3.42 5.01 6.02
CA TYR A 147 3.25 5.06 7.47
C TYR A 147 3.01 3.68 8.07
N SER A 148 2.19 2.85 7.41
CA SER A 148 1.83 1.54 7.93
C SER A 148 2.99 0.57 7.89
N VAL A 149 3.83 0.63 6.84
CA VAL A 149 5.07 -0.16 6.74
C VAL A 149 6.06 0.31 7.80
N LEU A 150 6.25 1.63 7.97
CA LEU A 150 7.11 2.20 9.02
C LEU A 150 6.70 1.72 10.42
N VAL A 151 5.43 1.89 10.79
CA VAL A 151 4.91 1.45 12.10
C VAL A 151 5.11 -0.04 12.29
N SER A 152 4.90 -0.83 11.25
CA SER A 152 5.10 -2.27 11.30
C SER A 152 6.58 -2.66 11.46
N TYR A 153 7.48 -1.93 10.80
CA TYR A 153 8.93 -2.10 10.94
C TYR A 153 9.39 -1.77 12.36
N LEU A 154 8.98 -0.62 12.90
CA LEU A 154 9.31 -0.20 14.26
C LEU A 154 8.79 -1.21 15.30
N ALA A 155 7.61 -1.79 15.08
CA ALA A 155 7.05 -2.80 15.97
C ALA A 155 7.89 -4.09 16.04
N THR A 156 8.77 -4.36 15.06
CA THR A 156 9.70 -5.50 15.11
C THR A 156 10.81 -5.29 16.14
N MET A 157 11.11 -4.04 16.49
CA MET A 157 12.13 -3.65 17.47
C MET A 157 11.63 -3.67 18.94
N VAL A 158 10.42 -4.18 19.16
CA VAL A 158 9.82 -4.35 20.49
C VAL A 158 9.66 -5.83 20.82
N GLU A 159 10.31 -6.25 21.89
CA GLU A 159 10.27 -7.62 22.42
C GLU A 159 8.94 -7.92 23.11
N ASN A 160 8.45 -7.01 23.96
CA ASN A 160 7.21 -7.20 24.70
C ASN A 160 5.99 -6.88 23.83
N GLU A 161 5.35 -7.93 23.30
CA GLU A 161 4.22 -7.77 22.37
C GLU A 161 2.94 -7.18 23.00
N ASN A 162 2.87 -7.11 24.34
CA ASN A 162 1.75 -6.51 25.07
C ASN A 162 1.88 -4.99 25.21
N GLU A 163 3.05 -4.42 24.88
CA GLU A 163 3.20 -2.96 24.83
C GLU A 163 2.29 -2.34 23.76
N VAL A 164 1.98 -1.06 23.96
CA VAL A 164 0.95 -0.36 23.20
C VAL A 164 1.56 0.88 22.56
N LEU A 165 1.27 1.09 21.28
CA LEU A 165 1.54 2.32 20.56
C LEU A 165 0.26 3.10 20.36
N LYS A 166 0.35 4.43 20.48
CA LYS A 166 -0.74 5.35 20.12
C LYS A 166 -0.66 5.59 18.63
N LEU A 167 -1.56 4.95 17.89
CA LEU A 167 -1.62 5.09 16.43
C LEU A 167 -2.72 6.06 16.02
N LYS A 168 -2.41 6.91 15.05
CA LYS A 168 -3.42 7.70 14.34
C LYS A 168 -4.34 6.74 13.57
N SER A 169 -5.56 6.61 14.08
CA SER A 169 -6.64 5.86 13.44
C SER A 169 -7.94 6.64 13.64
N LYS A 170 -8.97 6.33 12.84
CA LYS A 170 -10.28 7.00 12.92
C LYS A 170 -10.89 7.01 14.33
N ASN A 171 -10.48 6.07 15.19
CA ASN A 171 -10.99 5.91 16.55
C ASN A 171 -9.95 6.22 17.64
N GLY A 172 -8.79 6.82 17.33
CA GLY A 172 -7.76 7.16 18.33
C GLY A 172 -7.34 5.93 19.16
N GLY A 173 -6.57 5.03 18.55
CA GLY A 173 -6.46 3.66 19.05
C GLY A 173 -5.09 3.35 19.63
N ASN A 174 -5.05 3.11 20.94
CA ASN A 174 -4.03 2.28 21.56
C ASN A 174 -4.02 0.91 20.87
N THR A 175 -2.92 0.57 20.19
CA THR A 175 -2.79 -0.69 19.47
C THR A 175 -1.59 -1.46 20.01
N THR A 176 -1.78 -2.73 20.38
CA THR A 176 -0.69 -3.56 20.88
C THR A 176 0.30 -3.90 19.78
N ILE A 177 1.57 -4.08 20.14
CA ILE A 177 2.61 -4.55 19.23
C ILE A 177 2.21 -5.87 18.56
N LYS A 178 1.63 -6.80 19.32
CA LYS A 178 1.07 -8.06 18.80
C LYS A 178 0.07 -7.82 17.67
N ALA A 179 -0.85 -6.87 17.86
CA ALA A 179 -1.85 -6.57 16.85
C ALA A 179 -1.20 -5.96 15.59
N ILE A 180 -0.24 -5.05 15.75
CA ILE A 180 0.50 -4.45 14.61
C ILE A 180 1.21 -5.52 13.80
N LYS A 181 2.00 -6.40 14.44
CA LYS A 181 2.70 -7.52 13.78
C LYS A 181 1.73 -8.45 13.05
N LYS A 182 0.61 -8.82 13.69
CA LYS A 182 -0.43 -9.65 13.06
C LYS A 182 -1.06 -8.97 11.84
N TYR A 183 -1.36 -7.67 11.93
CA TYR A 183 -1.88 -6.93 10.77
C TYR A 183 -0.86 -6.89 9.65
N ALA A 184 0.40 -6.58 9.95
CA ALA A 184 1.48 -6.51 8.97
C ALA A 184 1.62 -7.81 8.17
N GLN A 185 1.55 -8.97 8.84
CA GLN A 185 1.58 -10.28 8.18
C GLN A 185 0.35 -10.52 7.28
N ASN A 186 -0.84 -10.12 7.73
CA ASN A 186 -2.09 -10.33 6.99
C ASN A 186 -2.19 -9.48 5.73
N CYS A 187 -1.72 -8.23 5.76
CA CYS A 187 -1.74 -7.32 4.60
C CYS A 187 -0.42 -7.25 3.82
N GLY A 188 0.61 -7.98 4.27
CA GLY A 188 1.88 -8.10 3.57
C GLY A 188 2.87 -6.94 3.78
N TYR A 189 2.65 -6.07 4.78
CA TYR A 189 3.62 -5.01 5.10
C TYR A 189 4.97 -5.59 5.52
N ASN A 190 5.00 -6.78 6.11
CA ASN A 190 6.24 -7.46 6.50
C ASN A 190 7.18 -7.71 5.30
N PHE A 191 6.66 -7.88 4.08
CA PHE A 191 7.49 -8.05 2.87
C PHE A 191 8.10 -6.73 2.38
N MET A 192 7.62 -5.60 2.91
CA MET A 192 8.03 -4.25 2.51
C MET A 192 8.98 -3.60 3.54
N GLN A 193 9.17 -4.23 4.69
CA GLN A 193 9.96 -3.68 5.81
C GLN A 193 11.44 -3.56 5.49
N ASN A 194 11.97 -4.40 4.58
CA ASN A 194 13.40 -4.40 4.27
C ASN A 194 13.88 -3.05 3.72
N GLU A 195 13.02 -2.33 3.00
CA GLU A 195 13.34 -1.00 2.47
C GLU A 195 13.53 0.05 3.58
N PHE A 196 13.07 -0.22 4.80
CA PHE A 196 13.18 0.70 5.93
C PHE A 196 14.50 0.56 6.70
N TYR A 197 15.31 -0.48 6.43
CA TYR A 197 16.67 -0.57 6.99
C TYR A 197 17.57 0.60 6.56
N LYS A 198 17.26 1.26 5.44
CA LYS A 198 18.02 2.45 4.99
C LYS A 198 17.88 3.66 5.90
N TYR A 199 16.89 3.66 6.81
CA TYR A 199 16.72 4.73 7.79
C TYR A 199 17.61 4.59 9.01
N GLY A 200 18.23 3.42 9.22
CA GLY A 200 19.13 3.18 10.34
C GLY A 200 18.98 1.79 10.92
N THR A 201 19.97 1.40 11.74
CA THR A 201 19.99 0.12 12.45
C THR A 201 19.49 0.22 13.89
N ASP A 202 19.35 1.45 14.41
CA ASP A 202 18.76 1.72 15.73
C ASP A 202 17.71 2.85 15.69
N LEU A 203 16.97 2.97 16.79
CA LEU A 203 15.84 3.89 16.90
C LEU A 203 16.22 5.37 16.86
N GLU A 204 17.45 5.73 17.25
CA GLU A 204 17.89 7.13 17.20
C GLU A 204 18.26 7.52 15.77
N ASP A 205 18.99 6.65 15.06
CA ASP A 205 19.32 6.84 13.65
C ASP A 205 18.05 6.95 12.79
N ILE A 206 17.07 6.08 13.03
CA ILE A 206 15.78 6.10 12.35
C ILE A 206 15.04 7.42 12.63
N TYR A 207 15.03 7.87 13.88
CA TYR A 207 14.40 9.14 14.26
C TYR A 207 15.02 10.31 13.51
N GLU A 208 16.35 10.44 13.55
CA GLU A 208 17.09 11.53 12.91
C GLU A 208 16.92 11.51 11.39
N THR A 209 16.93 10.33 10.76
CA THR A 209 16.77 10.21 9.31
C THR A 209 15.36 10.59 8.89
N ILE A 210 14.33 10.13 9.59
CA ILE A 210 12.94 10.49 9.30
C ILE A 210 12.69 11.97 9.57
N LEU A 211 13.21 12.53 10.67
CA LEU A 211 13.10 13.96 10.98
C LEU A 211 13.70 14.81 9.85
N LYS A 212 14.90 14.48 9.39
CA LYS A 212 15.55 15.14 8.25
C LYS A 212 14.69 15.03 6.99
N MET A 213 14.16 13.86 6.70
CA MET A 213 13.29 13.62 5.54
C MET A 213 12.02 14.48 5.60
N ILE A 214 11.39 14.62 6.76
CA ILE A 214 10.19 15.46 6.91
C ILE A 214 10.55 16.96 6.80
N SER A 215 11.70 17.36 7.31
CA SER A 215 12.14 18.77 7.36
C SER A 215 12.58 19.36 6.02
N LYS A 216 12.96 18.52 5.04
CA LYS A 216 13.39 18.93 3.69
C LYS A 216 12.23 19.35 2.76
N ARG A 217 11.10 19.78 3.33
CA ARG A 217 9.95 20.30 2.56
C ARG A 217 10.15 21.76 2.18
#